data_AF-A0A4W3JP65-F1
#
_entry.id   AF-A0A4W3JP65-F1
#
_cell.length_a   1.000
_cell.length_b   1.000
_cell.length_c   1.000
_cell.angle_alpha   90.00
_cell.angle_beta   90.00
_cell.angle_gamma   90.00
#
_symmetry.space_group_name_H-M   'P 1'
#
loop_
_entity.id
_entity.type
_entity.pdbx_description
1 polymer ?
#
loop_
_entity_poly.entity_id
_entity_poly.type
_entity_poly.pdbx_seq_one_letter_code
_entity_poly.pdbx_strand_id
1 'polypeptide(L)'
;VREREPEKMRIGRKDLKQCKRLTTVVDGREVAIFYHSGNFYDINGEPCIVCPWHKYKITLSEGKGLYQSVDPKNPIAPTPWVSKGVKQRTHTVTIKNGHVYLTLLDMSTHRDSDYYLSEKFKKFHNFLQLNLINEDELMQ
;
A
#
# COMPACT_ATOMS: atom_id res chain seq x y z
N VAL A 1 -26.04 21.77 0.98
CA VAL A 1 -25.19 21.26 -0.13
C VAL A 1 -25.26 19.75 -0.06
N ARG A 2 -25.76 19.06 -1.11
CA ARG A 2 -25.70 17.59 -1.14
C ARG A 2 -24.24 17.24 -1.45
N GLU A 3 -23.52 16.70 -0.47
CA GLU A 3 -22.21 16.09 -0.71
C GLU A 3 -22.41 15.04 -1.80
N ARG A 4 -21.76 15.23 -2.97
CA ARG A 4 -21.76 14.22 -4.02
C ARG A 4 -21.05 13.01 -3.44
N GLU A 5 -21.70 11.84 -3.44
CA GLU A 5 -21.00 10.61 -3.08
C GLU A 5 -19.73 10.51 -3.95
N PRO A 6 -18.58 10.16 -3.34
CA PRO A 6 -17.34 10.05 -4.09
C PRO A 6 -17.49 8.98 -5.18
N GLU A 7 -16.93 9.24 -6.35
CA GLU A 7 -17.07 8.38 -7.52
C GLU A 7 -16.57 6.96 -7.23
N LYS A 8 -17.42 5.97 -7.49
CA LYS A 8 -17.15 4.55 -7.25
C LYS A 8 -16.87 3.86 -8.57
N MET A 9 -15.61 3.53 -8.82
CA MET A 9 -15.20 2.79 -10.02
C MET A 9 -15.46 1.29 -9.82
N ARG A 10 -16.24 0.69 -10.74
CA ARG A 10 -16.49 -0.76 -10.73
C ARG A 10 -15.31 -1.50 -11.35
N ILE A 11 -14.58 -2.25 -10.54
CA ILE A 11 -13.45 -3.10 -11.00
C ILE A 11 -13.95 -4.39 -11.64
N GLY A 12 -15.11 -4.91 -11.21
CA GLY A 12 -15.77 -6.08 -11.80
C GLY A 12 -16.07 -7.20 -10.81
N ARG A 13 -16.52 -8.35 -11.35
CA ARG A 13 -16.62 -9.61 -10.59
C ARG A 13 -15.22 -10.22 -10.57
N LYS A 14 -14.57 -10.13 -9.43
CA LYS A 14 -13.27 -10.76 -9.15
C LYS A 14 -13.45 -11.55 -7.88
N ASP A 15 -13.06 -12.82 -7.88
CA ASP A 15 -12.96 -13.57 -6.62
C ASP A 15 -11.71 -13.11 -5.86
N LEU A 16 -11.85 -11.94 -5.24
CA LEU A 16 -10.80 -11.34 -4.44
C LEU A 16 -10.43 -12.25 -3.26
N LYS A 17 -11.38 -13.09 -2.79
CA LYS A 17 -11.14 -14.04 -1.71
C LYS A 17 -10.16 -15.12 -2.11
N GLN A 18 -10.25 -15.59 -3.35
CA GLN A 18 -9.34 -16.56 -3.94
C GLN A 18 -7.98 -15.93 -4.26
N CYS A 19 -7.96 -14.80 -4.98
CA CYS A 19 -6.70 -14.22 -5.44
C CYS A 19 -5.86 -13.59 -4.31
N LYS A 20 -6.49 -13.19 -3.19
CA LYS A 20 -5.91 -12.42 -2.06
C LYS A 20 -5.33 -11.05 -2.42
N ARG A 21 -4.87 -10.86 -3.65
CA ARG A 21 -4.35 -9.62 -4.21
C ARG A 21 -4.88 -9.46 -5.64
N LEU A 22 -5.20 -8.23 -6.00
CA LEU A 22 -5.54 -7.80 -7.35
C LEU A 22 -4.86 -6.46 -7.61
N THR A 23 -4.17 -6.34 -8.74
CA THR A 23 -3.69 -5.03 -9.22
C THR A 23 -4.62 -4.53 -10.34
N THR A 24 -4.96 -3.25 -10.33
CA THR A 24 -5.79 -2.61 -11.36
C THR A 24 -5.36 -1.17 -11.57
N VAL A 25 -5.71 -0.60 -12.72
CA VAL A 25 -5.52 0.84 -13.00
C VAL A 25 -6.88 1.54 -12.92
N VAL A 26 -6.96 2.65 -12.19
CA VAL A 26 -8.14 3.52 -12.11
C VAL A 26 -7.67 4.96 -12.31
N ASP A 27 -8.21 5.66 -13.29
CA ASP A 27 -7.84 7.03 -13.66
C ASP A 27 -6.32 7.22 -13.84
N GLY A 28 -5.66 6.25 -14.47
CA GLY A 28 -4.21 6.26 -14.68
C GLY A 28 -3.36 5.94 -13.44
N ARG A 29 -3.99 5.62 -12.31
CA ARG A 29 -3.34 5.21 -11.06
C ARG A 29 -3.40 3.69 -10.91
N GLU A 30 -2.24 3.05 -10.86
CA GLU A 30 -2.16 1.65 -10.46
C GLU A 30 -2.42 1.50 -8.96
N VAL A 31 -3.31 0.58 -8.60
CA VAL A 31 -3.72 0.30 -7.23
C VAL A 31 -3.68 -1.21 -6.99
N ALA A 32 -3.04 -1.62 -5.89
CA ALA A 32 -3.10 -2.97 -5.37
C ALA A 32 -4.21 -3.08 -4.32
N ILE A 33 -5.16 -3.97 -4.58
CA ILE A 33 -6.27 -4.33 -3.69
C ILE A 33 -5.92 -5.65 -3.02
N PHE A 34 -6.00 -5.69 -1.69
CA PHE A 34 -5.76 -6.89 -0.90
C PHE A 34 -7.05 -7.34 -0.24
N TYR A 35 -7.32 -8.65 -0.28
CA TYR A 35 -8.36 -9.28 0.52
C TYR A 35 -7.70 -10.10 1.62
N HIS A 36 -8.20 -9.92 2.83
CA HIS A 36 -7.81 -10.73 3.97
C HIS A 36 -9.01 -11.30 4.70
N SER A 37 -8.79 -12.49 5.26
CA SER A 37 -9.69 -13.15 6.20
C SER A 37 -9.06 -13.27 7.60
N GLY A 38 -8.00 -12.50 7.89
CA GLY A 38 -7.28 -12.51 9.17
C GLY A 38 -5.85 -13.09 9.15
N ASN A 39 -5.30 -13.47 7.98
CA ASN A 39 -4.00 -14.18 7.87
C ASN A 39 -2.82 -13.30 7.35
N PHE A 40 -2.91 -11.97 7.43
CA PHE A 40 -1.73 -11.12 7.17
C PHE A 40 -0.84 -11.06 8.41
N TYR A 41 0.34 -10.45 8.29
CA TYR A 41 1.16 -10.14 9.47
C TYR A 41 0.34 -9.22 10.36
N ASP A 42 -0.15 -9.76 11.47
CA ASP A 42 -0.90 -9.01 12.46
C ASP A 42 0.10 -8.45 13.48
N ILE A 43 0.11 -7.13 13.61
CA ILE A 43 0.95 -6.43 14.57
C ILE A 43 0.01 -5.71 15.54
N ASN A 44 -0.08 -6.22 16.76
CA ASN A 44 -0.95 -5.68 17.82
C ASN A 44 -2.44 -5.58 17.41
N GLY A 45 -2.96 -6.56 16.69
CA GLY A 45 -4.34 -6.58 16.18
C GLY A 45 -4.54 -5.83 14.87
N GLU A 46 -3.48 -5.28 14.27
CA GLU A 46 -3.54 -4.49 13.04
C GLU A 46 -2.97 -5.27 11.84
N PRO A 47 -3.80 -5.64 10.85
CA PRO A 47 -3.35 -6.34 9.65
C PRO A 47 -2.36 -5.50 8.83
N CYS A 48 -1.21 -6.08 8.50
CA CYS A 48 -0.15 -5.42 7.75
C CYS A 48 0.28 -6.21 6.51
N ILE A 49 0.63 -5.48 5.44
CA ILE A 49 1.43 -6.05 4.35
C ILE A 49 2.92 -5.90 4.68
N VAL A 50 3.71 -6.89 4.25
CA VAL A 50 5.16 -6.83 4.34
C VAL A 50 5.72 -6.67 2.94
N CYS A 51 6.47 -5.59 2.73
CA CYS A 51 7.20 -5.36 1.48
C CYS A 51 8.18 -6.52 1.24
N PRO A 52 8.14 -7.18 0.06
CA PRO A 52 9.01 -8.31 -0.21
C PRO A 52 10.50 -7.93 -0.25
N TRP A 53 10.82 -6.70 -0.66
CA TRP A 53 12.18 -6.21 -0.81
C TRP A 53 12.77 -5.77 0.54
N HIS A 54 12.16 -4.76 1.17
CA HIS A 54 12.75 -4.09 2.34
C HIS A 54 12.15 -4.52 3.68
N LYS A 55 11.21 -5.48 3.66
CA LYS A 55 10.50 -6.00 4.86
C LYS A 55 9.77 -4.93 5.71
N TYR A 56 9.56 -3.75 5.14
CA TYR A 56 8.71 -2.71 5.70
C TYR A 56 7.30 -3.24 5.91
N LYS A 57 6.73 -2.91 7.07
CA LYS A 57 5.39 -3.33 7.50
C LYS A 57 4.46 -2.14 7.38
N ILE A 58 3.43 -2.26 6.57
CA ILE A 58 2.47 -1.19 6.29
C ILE A 58 1.08 -1.66 6.70
N THR A 59 0.39 -0.89 7.55
CA THR A 59 -0.98 -1.22 7.98
C THR A 59 -1.95 -1.16 6.79
N LEU A 60 -2.88 -2.10 6.71
CA LEU A 60 -3.89 -2.13 5.64
C LEU A 60 -4.96 -1.05 5.79
N SER A 61 -5.28 -0.64 7.02
CA SER A 61 -6.32 0.36 7.30
C SER A 61 -5.90 1.78 6.87
N GLU A 62 -4.73 2.22 7.34
CA GLU A 62 -4.29 3.62 7.26
C GLU A 62 -2.99 3.79 6.46
N GLY A 63 -2.31 2.71 6.10
CA GLY A 63 -1.03 2.77 5.40
C GLY A 63 0.12 3.26 6.27
N LYS A 64 0.05 3.06 7.59
CA LYS A 64 1.10 3.44 8.54
C LYS A 64 2.31 2.53 8.40
N GLY A 65 3.50 3.12 8.28
CA GLY A 65 4.75 2.37 8.30
C GLY A 65 5.13 2.02 9.74
N LEU A 66 5.15 0.74 10.08
CA LEU A 66 5.50 0.26 11.41
C LEU A 66 6.96 -0.18 11.48
N TYR A 67 7.61 0.13 12.61
CA TYR A 67 8.97 -0.28 12.89
C TYR A 67 9.17 -0.57 14.38
N GLN A 68 10.26 -1.27 14.69
CA GLN A 68 10.76 -1.46 16.03
C GLN A 68 12.15 -0.81 16.09
N SER A 69 12.34 0.13 17.02
CA SER A 69 13.67 0.69 17.27
C SER A 69 14.46 -0.33 18.08
N VAL A 70 15.64 -0.72 17.62
CA VAL A 70 16.56 -1.57 18.41
C VAL A 70 17.54 -0.67 19.12
N ASP A 71 17.67 -0.82 20.44
CA ASP A 71 18.77 -0.19 21.18
C ASP A 71 20.06 -0.98 20.90
N PRO A 72 21.08 -0.39 20.26
CA PRO A 72 22.32 -1.09 19.98
C PRO A 72 23.05 -1.59 21.23
N LYS A 73 22.83 -0.94 22.38
CA LYS A 73 23.42 -1.32 23.67
C LYS A 73 22.69 -2.50 24.32
N ASN A 74 21.45 -2.77 23.92
CA ASN A 74 20.65 -3.89 24.42
C ASN A 74 19.77 -4.48 23.29
N PRO A 75 20.37 -5.17 22.31
CA PRO A 75 19.68 -5.57 21.08
C PRO A 75 18.64 -6.69 21.28
N ILE A 76 18.65 -7.34 22.44
CA ILE A 76 17.75 -8.46 22.77
C ILE A 76 16.48 -7.94 23.49
N ALA A 77 16.50 -6.70 23.97
CA ALA A 77 15.34 -6.12 24.64
C ALA A 77 14.11 -6.11 23.72
N PRO A 78 12.92 -6.55 24.19
CA PRO A 78 11.69 -6.38 23.45
C PRO A 78 11.43 -4.90 23.23
N THR A 79 11.20 -4.50 21.98
CA THR A 79 10.95 -3.10 21.63
C THR A 79 9.53 -2.93 21.12
N PRO A 80 8.82 -1.87 21.53
CA PRO A 80 7.46 -1.65 21.10
C PRO A 80 7.40 -1.33 19.60
N TRP A 81 6.33 -1.76 18.96
CA TRP A 81 5.99 -1.30 17.62
C TRP A 81 5.61 0.17 17.65
N VAL A 82 6.25 0.95 16.80
CA VAL A 82 6.04 2.39 16.66
C VAL A 82 5.74 2.73 15.20
N SER A 83 5.01 3.83 15.00
CA SER A 83 4.62 4.30 13.66
C SER A 83 5.58 5.37 13.15
N LYS A 84 5.99 5.26 11.88
CA LYS A 84 6.66 6.33 11.11
C LYS A 84 5.65 7.29 10.46
N GLY A 85 4.38 7.23 10.86
CA GLY A 85 3.29 7.91 10.18
C GLY A 85 2.79 7.15 8.95
N VAL A 86 1.86 7.76 8.22
CA VAL A 86 1.28 7.18 7.01
C VAL A 86 2.26 7.27 5.85
N LYS A 87 2.69 6.12 5.35
CA LYS A 87 3.66 5.96 4.26
C LYS A 87 3.03 5.53 2.94
N GLN A 88 1.90 4.83 3.01
CA GLN A 88 1.15 4.40 1.83
C GLN A 88 -0.23 5.04 1.82
N ARG A 89 -0.66 5.57 0.67
CA ARG A 89 -2.05 6.01 0.50
C ARG A 89 -2.98 4.80 0.45
N THR A 90 -3.96 4.76 1.36
CA THR A 90 -5.04 3.77 1.33
C THR A 90 -6.24 4.30 0.55
N HIS A 91 -6.95 3.40 -0.12
CA HIS A 91 -8.16 3.71 -0.88
C HIS A 91 -9.33 2.88 -0.35
N THR A 92 -10.55 3.35 -0.54
CA THR A 92 -11.74 2.67 -0.01
C THR A 92 -12.21 1.62 -1.00
N VAL A 93 -12.36 0.38 -0.54
CA VAL A 93 -12.91 -0.73 -1.32
C VAL A 93 -14.25 -1.14 -0.74
N THR A 94 -15.27 -1.26 -1.60
CA THR A 94 -16.58 -1.78 -1.21
C THR A 94 -16.96 -2.97 -2.07
N ILE A 95 -17.58 -3.98 -1.46
CA ILE A 95 -18.07 -5.17 -2.16
C ILE A 95 -19.59 -5.15 -2.11
N LYS A 96 -20.25 -5.11 -3.27
CA LYS A 96 -21.72 -5.12 -3.38
C LYS A 96 -22.14 -6.10 -4.46
N ASN A 97 -23.03 -7.02 -4.13
CA ASN A 97 -23.57 -8.04 -5.05
C ASN A 97 -22.47 -8.84 -5.79
N GLY A 98 -21.36 -9.15 -5.10
CA GLY A 98 -20.20 -9.85 -5.68
C GLY A 98 -19.32 -9.01 -6.61
N HIS A 99 -19.56 -7.69 -6.69
CA HIS A 99 -18.71 -6.76 -7.44
C HIS A 99 -17.83 -5.96 -6.50
N VAL A 100 -16.58 -5.75 -6.91
CA VAL A 100 -15.62 -4.88 -6.22
C VAL A 100 -15.72 -3.47 -6.79
N TYR A 101 -15.83 -2.49 -5.90
CA TYR A 101 -15.83 -1.07 -6.22
C TYR A 101 -14.69 -0.39 -5.48
N LEU A 102 -13.98 0.48 -6.17
CA LEU A 102 -12.89 1.28 -5.62
C LEU A 102 -13.30 2.76 -5.61
N THR A 103 -13.05 3.42 -4.50
CA THR A 103 -13.12 4.87 -4.38
C THR A 103 -11.72 5.37 -4.06
N LEU A 104 -11.14 6.13 -4.99
CA LEU A 104 -9.86 6.78 -4.78
C LEU A 104 -10.05 7.92 -3.77
N LEU A 105 -9.38 7.84 -2.62
CA LEU A 105 -9.16 9.00 -1.77
C LEU A 105 -8.43 10.10 -2.55
N ASP A 106 -8.85 11.35 -2.34
CA ASP A 106 -8.28 12.49 -3.01
C ASP A 106 -6.79 12.70 -2.69
N MET A 107 -6.13 13.48 -3.55
CA MET A 107 -4.70 13.78 -3.47
C MET A 107 -4.42 15.08 -2.68
N SER A 108 -5.38 15.58 -1.88
CA SER A 108 -5.25 16.86 -1.16
C SER A 108 -4.09 16.85 -0.16
N THR A 109 -3.78 15.70 0.42
CA THR A 109 -2.66 15.51 1.34
C THR A 109 -1.55 14.72 0.67
N HIS A 110 -0.32 15.23 0.70
CA HIS A 110 0.84 14.51 0.18
C HIS A 110 1.11 13.22 0.98
N ARG A 111 1.48 12.14 0.29
CA ARG A 111 1.97 10.89 0.88
C ARG A 111 3.22 10.44 0.15
N ASP A 112 4.18 9.87 0.88
CA ASP A 112 5.46 9.38 0.30
C ASP A 112 5.23 8.44 -0.89
N SER A 113 4.18 7.61 -0.84
CA SER A 113 3.79 6.71 -1.93
C SER A 113 3.47 7.40 -3.26
N ASP A 114 3.08 8.68 -3.24
CA ASP A 114 2.70 9.40 -4.46
C ASP A 114 3.90 9.66 -5.38
N TYR A 115 5.12 9.69 -4.83
CA TYR A 115 6.35 9.77 -5.63
C TYR A 115 6.45 8.62 -6.64
N TYR A 116 6.14 7.39 -6.21
CA TYR A 116 6.21 6.18 -7.06
C TYR A 116 5.16 6.16 -8.17
N LEU A 117 4.15 7.04 -8.10
CA LEU A 117 3.15 7.23 -9.14
C LEU A 117 3.47 8.40 -10.07
N SER A 118 4.50 9.19 -9.75
CA SER A 118 4.90 10.36 -10.53
C SER A 118 5.56 9.98 -11.85
N GLU A 119 5.39 10.83 -12.86
CA GLU A 119 6.10 10.68 -14.15
C GLU A 119 7.62 10.70 -13.99
N LYS A 120 8.13 11.40 -12.97
CA LYS A 120 9.56 11.40 -12.64
C LYS A 120 10.02 9.99 -12.28
N PHE A 121 9.30 9.32 -11.38
CA PHE A 121 9.65 7.96 -10.98
C PHE A 121 9.47 6.98 -12.14
N LYS A 122 8.37 7.04 -12.90
CA LYS A 122 8.15 6.16 -14.06
C LYS A 122 9.28 6.25 -15.08
N LYS A 123 9.75 7.47 -15.40
CA LYS A 123 10.89 7.67 -16.31
C LYS A 123 12.19 7.08 -15.74
N PHE A 124 12.43 7.28 -14.45
CA PHE A 124 13.58 6.70 -13.75
C PHE A 124 13.54 5.18 -13.75
N HIS A 125 12.42 4.56 -13.36
CA HIS A 125 12.19 3.12 -13.38
C HIS A 125 12.39 2.52 -14.78
N ASN A 126 11.79 3.14 -15.80
CA ASN A 126 11.96 2.71 -17.19
C ASN A 126 13.43 2.80 -17.64
N PHE A 127 14.16 3.84 -17.23
CA PHE A 127 15.59 3.97 -17.50
C PHE A 127 16.38 2.84 -16.83
N LEU A 128 16.12 2.54 -15.55
CA LEU A 128 16.79 1.44 -14.86
C LEU A 128 16.52 0.10 -15.54
N GLN A 129 15.26 -0.16 -15.91
CA GLN A 129 14.86 -1.40 -16.58
C GLN A 129 15.51 -1.57 -17.96
N LEU A 130 15.57 -0.52 -18.77
CA LEU A 130 16.21 -0.54 -20.09
C LEU A 130 17.73 -0.79 -20.00
N ASN A 131 18.37 -0.35 -18.93
CA ASN A 131 19.81 -0.51 -18.72
C ASN A 131 20.16 -1.70 -17.81
N LEU A 132 19.18 -2.54 -17.44
CA LEU A 132 19.34 -3.69 -16.55
C LEU A 132 20.02 -3.32 -15.21
N ILE A 133 19.77 -2.11 -14.72
CA ILE A 133 20.31 -1.62 -13.44
C ILE A 133 19.41 -2.14 -12.32
N ASN A 134 20.03 -2.72 -11.29
CA ASN A 134 19.30 -3.25 -10.14
C ASN A 134 18.76 -2.09 -9.26
N GLU A 135 17.44 -1.99 -9.14
CA GLU A 135 16.79 -0.95 -8.33
C GLU A 135 17.04 -1.14 -6.83
N ASP A 136 17.24 -2.40 -6.39
CA ASP A 136 17.43 -2.75 -4.98
C ASP A 136 18.76 -2.20 -4.41
N GLU A 137 19.74 -1.89 -5.27
CA GLU A 137 21.01 -1.27 -4.88
C GLU A 137 20.90 0.26 -4.75
N LEU A 138 19.89 0.88 -5.38
CA LEU A 138 19.74 2.33 -5.46
C LEU A 138 18.76 2.90 -4.43
N MET A 139 17.86 2.09 -3.89
CA MET A 139 16.81 2.51 -2.94
C MET A 139 17.12 2.20 -1.47
N GLN A 140 18.38 1.95 -1.13
CA GLN A 140 18.89 1.84 0.26
C GLN A 140 19.14 3.23 0.86
#